data_AF-A0A358QQM8-F1
#
_entry.id   AF-A0A358QQM8-F1
#
_cell.length_a   1.000
_cell.length_b   1.000
_cell.length_c   1.000
_cell.angle_alpha   90.00
_cell.angle_beta   90.00
_cell.angle_gamma   90.00
#
_symmetry.space_group_name_H-M   'P 1'
#
loop_
_entity.id
_entity.type
_entity.pdbx_description
1 polymer ?
#
loop_
_entity_poly.entity_id
_entity_poly.type
_entity_poly.pdbx_seq_one_letter_code
_entity_poly.pdbx_strand_id
1 'polypeptide(L)'
;MNRNKNLFLDMLILLQFAAVVFSAVAAHLFEGENGFRGLTGDVWVWAHAGAGLAMLLCLAVHLAWHRNSIRAKLIRAVSPKPGQCRKVSLEMGLAVVFLLMAVSGVYIWCRPDHGWRHLHGAGAFAMLVLVLRHLARQRRSIMSAVRKN
;
A
#
# COMPACT_ATOMS: atom_id res chain seq x y z
N MET A 1 -7.96 23.41 -5.49
CA MET A 1 -7.26 22.41 -4.66
C MET A 1 -5.86 22.22 -5.22
N ASN A 2 -4.81 22.38 -4.42
CA ASN A 2 -3.43 22.50 -4.93
C ASN A 2 -2.88 21.12 -5.36
N ARG A 3 -2.83 20.88 -6.68
CA ARG A 3 -2.51 19.58 -7.31
C ARG A 3 -1.15 19.02 -6.88
N ASN A 4 -0.21 19.90 -6.54
CA ASN A 4 1.16 19.56 -6.15
C ASN A 4 1.23 18.89 -4.76
N LYS A 5 0.35 19.27 -3.83
CA LYS A 5 0.31 18.67 -2.48
C LYS A 5 -0.19 17.22 -2.49
N ASN A 6 -1.11 16.90 -3.41
CA ASN A 6 -1.63 15.54 -3.56
C ASN A 6 -0.56 14.60 -4.14
N LEU A 7 0.20 15.08 -5.14
CA LEU A 7 1.25 14.29 -5.78
C LEU A 7 2.35 13.90 -4.78
N PHE A 8 2.73 14.82 -3.88
CA PHE A 8 3.76 14.54 -2.87
C PHE A 8 3.35 13.42 -1.91
N LEU A 9 2.12 13.48 -1.37
CA LEU A 9 1.62 12.45 -0.45
C LEU A 9 1.46 11.10 -1.15
N ASP A 10 0.99 11.09 -2.41
CA ASP A 10 0.88 9.87 -3.22
C ASP A 10 2.25 9.22 -3.46
N MET A 11 3.28 10.02 -3.75
CA MET A 11 4.66 9.55 -3.93
C MET A 11 5.27 9.03 -2.63
N LEU A 12 4.98 9.69 -1.49
CA LEU A 12 5.44 9.25 -0.18
C LEU A 12 4.86 7.88 0.19
N ILE A 13 3.56 7.68 -0.02
CA ILE A 13 2.89 6.39 0.20
C ILE A 13 3.46 5.32 -0.73
N LEU A 14 3.72 5.65 -2.00
CA LEU A 14 4.31 4.72 -2.96
C LEU A 14 5.74 4.31 -2.56
N LEU A 15 6.55 5.27 -2.11
CA LEU A 15 7.91 5.02 -1.64
C LEU A 15 7.91 4.13 -0.39
N GLN A 16 7.03 4.40 0.57
CA GLN A 16 6.85 3.55 1.76
C GLN A 16 6.40 2.14 1.37
N PHE A 17 5.44 2.00 0.46
CA PHE A 17 5.02 0.70 -0.05
C PHE A 17 6.18 -0.07 -0.68
N ALA A 18 7.00 0.59 -1.51
CA ALA A 18 8.18 -0.03 -2.10
C ALA A 18 9.19 -0.48 -1.03
N ALA A 19 9.41 0.32 0.01
CA ALA A 19 10.29 -0.04 1.13
C ALA A 19 9.76 -1.23 1.95
N VAL A 20 8.45 -1.30 2.22
CA VAL A 20 7.81 -2.42 2.92
C VAL A 20 7.89 -3.70 2.08
N VAL A 21 7.63 -3.62 0.78
CA VAL A 21 7.78 -4.78 -0.13
C VAL A 21 9.23 -5.24 -0.23
N PHE A 22 10.16 -4.31 -0.42
CA PHE A 22 11.58 -4.63 -0.48
C PHE A 22 12.04 -5.30 0.80
N SER A 23 11.66 -4.76 1.96
CA SER A 23 12.05 -5.35 3.25
C SER A 23 11.48 -6.75 3.48
N ALA A 24 10.27 -7.04 3.01
CA ALA A 24 9.71 -8.40 3.04
C ALA A 24 10.48 -9.37 2.15
N VAL A 25 10.79 -8.96 0.91
CA VAL A 25 11.55 -9.80 -0.04
C VAL A 25 12.97 -10.04 0.45
N ALA A 26 13.61 -9.00 0.98
CA ALA A 26 14.93 -9.09 1.57
C ALA A 26 14.96 -10.03 2.78
N ALA A 27 13.97 -9.98 3.69
CA ALA A 27 13.89 -10.95 4.77
C ALA A 27 13.93 -12.40 4.25
N HIS A 28 13.16 -12.69 3.20
CA HIS A 28 13.08 -14.03 2.63
C HIS A 28 14.36 -14.45 1.89
N LEU A 29 15.00 -13.55 1.16
CA LEU A 29 16.22 -13.85 0.39
C LEU A 29 17.47 -13.99 1.26
N PHE A 30 17.52 -13.32 2.41
CA PHE A 30 18.71 -13.25 3.26
C PHE A 30 18.56 -14.01 4.59
N GLU A 31 17.51 -14.82 4.75
CA GLU A 31 17.21 -15.59 5.96
C GLU A 31 18.25 -16.69 6.30
N GLY A 32 19.23 -16.95 5.43
CA GLY A 32 20.26 -17.99 5.61
C GLY A 32 21.71 -17.49 5.74
N GLU A 33 22.02 -16.24 5.39
CA GLU A 33 23.38 -15.69 5.45
C GLU A 33 23.44 -14.59 6.51
N ASN A 34 23.74 -14.98 7.76
CA ASN A 34 24.13 -14.10 8.88
C ASN A 34 23.57 -12.67 8.79
N GLY A 35 22.24 -12.55 9.01
CA GLY A 35 21.48 -11.33 9.29
C GLY A 35 21.93 -10.09 8.54
N PHE A 36 21.22 -9.72 7.46
CA PHE A 36 21.28 -8.44 6.74
C PHE A 36 22.36 -7.45 7.25
N ARG A 37 23.64 -7.71 6.93
CA ARG A 37 24.79 -6.85 7.29
C ARG A 37 24.91 -6.48 8.79
N GLY A 38 24.60 -7.40 9.71
CA GLY A 38 24.76 -7.22 11.16
C GLY A 38 23.52 -6.75 11.91
N LEU A 39 22.36 -6.61 11.25
CA LEU A 39 21.07 -6.42 11.93
C LEU A 39 20.53 -7.76 12.42
N THR A 40 20.18 -7.86 13.71
CA THR A 40 19.47 -9.05 14.22
C THR A 40 18.10 -9.15 13.54
N GLY A 41 17.60 -10.38 13.35
CA GLY A 41 16.30 -10.62 12.74
C GLY A 41 15.17 -9.84 13.42
N ASP A 42 15.27 -9.63 14.74
CA ASP A 42 14.32 -8.82 15.50
C ASP A 42 14.27 -7.37 15.04
N VAL A 43 15.43 -6.70 14.90
CA VAL A 43 15.47 -5.29 14.47
C VAL A 43 14.84 -5.12 13.09
N TRP A 44 15.02 -6.11 12.20
CA TRP A 44 14.40 -6.12 10.89
C TRP A 44 12.88 -6.22 10.97
N VAL A 45 12.35 -7.10 11.81
CA VAL A 45 10.91 -7.24 12.04
C VAL A 45 10.31 -5.94 12.58
N TRP A 46 10.98 -5.31 13.56
CA TRP A 46 10.56 -4.01 14.10
C TRP A 46 10.56 -2.91 13.03
N ALA A 47 11.59 -2.85 12.19
CA ALA A 47 11.68 -1.88 11.10
C ALA A 47 10.59 -2.10 10.04
N HIS A 48 10.37 -3.34 9.61
CA HIS A 48 9.33 -3.70 8.65
C HIS A 48 7.94 -3.33 9.17
N ALA A 49 7.63 -3.75 10.39
CA ALA A 49 6.32 -3.52 10.96
C ALA A 49 6.09 -2.04 11.35
N GLY A 50 7.14 -1.34 11.79
CA GLY A 50 7.13 0.12 11.97
C GLY A 50 6.86 0.88 10.66
N ALA A 51 7.49 0.46 9.55
CA ALA A 51 7.20 1.03 8.23
C ALA A 51 5.76 0.74 7.77
N GLY A 52 5.24 -0.46 8.06
CA GLY A 52 3.83 -0.81 7.82
C GLY A 52 2.86 0.09 8.59
N LEU A 53 3.13 0.38 9.86
CA LEU A 53 2.32 1.28 10.69
C LEU A 53 2.40 2.74 10.20
N ALA A 54 3.58 3.22 9.83
CA ALA A 54 3.75 4.56 9.25
C ALA A 54 2.93 4.70 7.96
N MET A 55 2.95 3.67 7.10
CA MET A 55 2.17 3.63 5.87
C MET A 55 0.65 3.64 6.15
N LEU A 56 0.19 2.96 7.21
CA LEU A 56 -1.21 3.00 7.65
C LEU A 56 -1.63 4.41 8.09
N LEU A 57 -0.79 5.11 8.86
CA LEU A 57 -1.04 6.50 9.26
C LEU A 57 -1.09 7.44 8.04
N CYS A 58 -0.16 7.30 7.10
CA CYS A 58 -0.16 8.08 5.86
C CYS A 58 -1.44 7.82 5.05
N LEU A 59 -1.88 6.55 4.95
CA LEU A 59 -3.14 6.22 4.28
C LEU A 59 -4.34 6.83 5.01
N ALA A 60 -4.39 6.77 6.33
CA ALA A 60 -5.48 7.36 7.10
C ALA A 60 -5.59 8.88 6.88
N VAL A 61 -4.45 9.58 6.90
CA VAL A 61 -4.38 11.02 6.56
C VAL A 61 -4.83 11.26 5.12
N HIS A 62 -4.37 10.45 4.16
CA HIS A 62 -4.77 10.55 2.76
C HIS A 62 -6.29 10.35 2.57
N LEU A 63 -6.88 9.35 3.22
CA LEU A 63 -8.32 9.09 3.17
C LEU A 63 -9.12 10.22 3.83
N ALA A 64 -8.66 10.74 4.96
CA ALA A 64 -9.30 11.88 5.64
C ALA A 64 -9.26 13.13 4.74
N TRP A 65 -8.10 13.40 4.13
CA TRP A 65 -7.92 14.51 3.19
C TRP A 65 -8.83 14.40 1.96
N HIS A 66 -9.04 13.18 1.47
CA HIS A 66 -9.89 12.91 0.32
C HIS A 66 -11.34 12.50 0.66
N ARG A 67 -11.78 12.65 1.92
CA ARG A 67 -13.08 12.16 2.41
C ARG A 67 -14.26 12.56 1.52
N ASN A 68 -14.33 13.83 1.10
CA ASN A 68 -15.42 14.32 0.26
C ASN A 68 -15.41 13.71 -1.14
N SER A 69 -14.22 13.51 -1.71
CA SER A 69 -14.04 12.85 -3.01
C SER A 69 -14.40 11.36 -2.93
N ILE A 70 -13.98 10.69 -1.85
CA ILE A 70 -14.30 9.28 -1.58
C ILE A 70 -15.81 9.10 -1.41
N ARG A 71 -16.46 9.96 -0.62
CA ARG A 71 -17.93 9.94 -0.46
C ARG A 71 -18.65 10.13 -1.79
N ALA A 72 -18.19 11.06 -2.62
CA ALA A 72 -18.75 11.26 -3.95
C ALA A 72 -18.54 10.05 -4.89
N LYS A 73 -17.39 9.35 -4.79
CA LYS A 73 -17.12 8.11 -5.53
C LYS A 73 -17.99 6.95 -5.04
N LEU A 74 -18.20 6.82 -3.72
CA LEU A 74 -19.10 5.83 -3.12
C LEU A 74 -20.54 6.01 -3.60
N ILE A 75 -21.05 7.24 -3.58
CA ILE A 75 -22.40 7.54 -4.08
C ILE A 75 -22.54 7.17 -5.57
N ARG A 76 -21.52 7.46 -6.39
CA ARG A 76 -21.51 7.06 -7.82
C ARG A 76 -21.35 5.55 -8.02
N ALA A 77 -20.79 4.82 -7.06
CA ALA A 77 -20.66 3.37 -7.13
C ALA A 77 -22.00 2.66 -6.95
N VAL A 78 -22.98 3.29 -6.29
CA VAL A 78 -24.35 2.76 -6.12
C VAL A 78 -25.14 2.79 -7.43
N SER A 79 -24.83 3.72 -8.35
CA SER A 79 -25.45 3.78 -9.68
C SER A 79 -24.42 4.11 -10.77
N PRO A 80 -23.53 3.17 -11.11
CA PRO A 80 -22.37 3.45 -11.94
C PRO A 80 -22.72 3.57 -13.41
N LYS A 81 -22.27 4.65 -14.07
CA LYS A 81 -22.23 4.71 -15.53
C LYS A 81 -21.19 3.71 -16.08
N PRO A 82 -21.43 3.04 -17.22
CA PRO A 82 -20.48 2.10 -17.81
C PRO A 82 -19.13 2.81 -18.04
N GLY A 83 -18.04 2.23 -17.51
CA GLY A 83 -16.68 2.79 -17.55
C GLY A 83 -16.19 3.45 -16.24
N GLN A 84 -17.07 4.10 -15.46
CA GLN A 84 -16.69 4.65 -14.14
C GLN A 84 -16.53 3.55 -13.07
N CYS A 85 -17.29 2.47 -13.20
CA CYS A 85 -17.27 1.34 -12.27
C CYS A 85 -15.86 0.73 -12.10
N ARG A 86 -15.10 0.61 -13.21
CA ARG A 86 -13.78 -0.06 -13.23
C ARG A 86 -12.65 0.72 -12.56
N LYS A 87 -12.78 2.05 -12.44
CA LYS A 87 -11.79 2.90 -11.75
C LYS A 87 -12.06 2.94 -10.25
N VAL A 88 -13.33 3.13 -9.87
CA VAL A 88 -13.75 3.15 -8.47
C VAL A 88 -13.50 1.80 -7.80
N SER A 89 -13.74 0.68 -8.50
CA SER A 89 -13.50 -0.65 -7.95
C SER A 89 -12.01 -0.94 -7.65
N LEU A 90 -11.09 -0.43 -8.48
CA LEU A 90 -9.66 -0.65 -8.25
C LEU A 90 -9.15 0.16 -7.05
N GLU A 91 -9.57 1.42 -6.92
CA GLU A 91 -9.16 2.29 -5.80
C GLU A 91 -9.74 1.78 -4.47
N MET A 92 -11.01 1.34 -4.46
CA MET A 92 -11.62 0.73 -3.27
C MET A 92 -10.99 -0.62 -2.95
N GLY A 93 -10.71 -1.44 -3.96
CA GLY A 93 -10.04 -2.73 -3.76
C GLY A 93 -8.65 -2.58 -3.15
N LEU A 94 -7.87 -1.60 -3.59
CA LEU A 94 -6.57 -1.28 -2.97
C LEU A 94 -6.71 -0.90 -1.50
N ALA A 95 -7.68 -0.04 -1.16
CA ALA A 95 -7.89 0.37 0.23
C ALA A 95 -8.32 -0.81 1.13
N VAL A 96 -9.20 -1.69 0.64
CA VAL A 96 -9.65 -2.87 1.38
C VAL A 96 -8.50 -3.86 1.60
N VAL A 97 -7.74 -4.18 0.55
CA VAL A 97 -6.59 -5.09 0.67
C VAL A 97 -5.54 -4.51 1.61
N PHE A 98 -5.29 -3.20 1.54
CA PHE A 98 -4.39 -2.52 2.46
C PHE A 98 -4.83 -2.68 3.93
N LEU A 99 -6.12 -2.46 4.22
CA LEU A 99 -6.64 -2.60 5.59
C LEU A 99 -6.51 -4.04 6.08
N LEU A 100 -6.80 -5.03 5.23
CA LEU A 100 -6.60 -6.44 5.56
C LEU A 100 -5.11 -6.75 5.86
N MET A 101 -4.20 -6.14 5.11
CA MET A 101 -2.75 -6.25 5.35
C MET A 101 -2.33 -5.64 6.69
N ALA A 102 -2.84 -4.46 7.03
CA ALA A 102 -2.57 -3.83 8.30
C ALA A 102 -3.08 -4.67 9.49
N VAL A 103 -4.33 -5.15 9.42
CA VAL A 103 -4.92 -5.97 10.48
C VAL A 103 -4.17 -7.30 10.65
N SER A 104 -3.89 -8.00 9.55
CA SER A 104 -3.14 -9.25 9.61
C SER A 104 -1.70 -9.04 10.10
N GLY A 105 -1.04 -7.95 9.74
CA GLY A 105 0.30 -7.61 10.21
C GLY A 105 0.35 -7.34 11.71
N VAL A 106 -0.61 -6.55 12.23
CA VAL A 106 -0.76 -6.32 13.68
C VAL A 106 -1.05 -7.63 14.42
N TYR A 107 -1.92 -8.47 13.86
CA TYR A 107 -2.23 -9.76 14.47
C TYR A 107 -1.01 -10.67 14.56
N ILE A 108 -0.24 -10.81 13.48
CA ILE A 108 1.00 -11.61 13.45
C ILE A 108 2.03 -11.08 14.45
N TRP A 109 2.13 -9.74 14.58
CA TRP A 109 2.99 -9.12 15.58
C TRP A 109 2.61 -9.58 16.99
N CYS A 110 1.34 -9.41 17.37
CA CYS A 110 0.88 -9.77 18.72
C CYS A 110 0.87 -11.28 18.97
N ARG A 111 0.58 -12.08 17.94
CA ARG A 111 0.44 -13.54 18.01
C ARG A 111 1.02 -14.16 16.74
N PRO A 112 2.25 -14.69 16.79
CA PRO A 112 2.88 -15.31 15.65
C PRO A 112 2.14 -16.61 15.29
N ASP A 113 1.20 -16.53 14.36
CA ASP A 113 0.42 -17.66 13.85
C ASP A 113 0.75 -17.92 12.38
N HIS A 114 0.99 -19.19 12.03
CA HIS A 114 1.40 -19.58 10.69
C HIS A 114 0.30 -19.34 9.64
N GLY A 115 -0.98 -19.54 9.98
CA GLY A 115 -2.10 -19.32 9.07
C GLY A 115 -2.23 -17.84 8.68
N TRP A 116 -2.10 -16.96 9.67
CA TRP A 116 -2.13 -15.51 9.43
C TRP A 116 -0.93 -15.04 8.61
N ARG A 117 0.27 -15.61 8.80
CA ARG A 117 1.45 -15.31 7.98
C ARG A 117 1.22 -15.63 6.50
N HIS A 118 0.60 -16.77 6.19
CA HIS A 118 0.26 -17.12 4.81
C HIS A 118 -0.78 -16.16 4.21
N LEU A 119 -1.81 -15.81 4.97
CA LEU A 119 -2.83 -14.85 4.54
C LEU A 119 -2.22 -13.46 4.28
N HIS A 120 -1.33 -13.00 5.17
CA HIS A 120 -0.62 -11.74 5.03
C HIS A 120 0.29 -11.76 3.80
N GLY A 121 1.07 -12.83 3.58
CA GLY A 121 1.88 -12.97 2.37
C GLY A 121 1.04 -12.95 1.08
N ALA A 122 -0.08 -13.67 1.05
CA ALA A 122 -1.00 -13.67 -0.09
C ALA A 122 -1.62 -12.29 -0.34
N GLY A 123 -2.02 -11.59 0.73
CA GLY A 123 -2.52 -10.23 0.66
C GLY A 123 -1.47 -9.23 0.15
N ALA A 124 -0.21 -9.37 0.57
CA ALA A 124 0.90 -8.53 0.12
C ALA A 124 1.11 -8.69 -1.40
N PHE A 125 1.09 -9.94 -1.88
CA PHE A 125 1.20 -10.23 -3.30
C PHE A 125 0.02 -9.67 -4.11
N ALA A 126 -1.21 -9.87 -3.62
CA ALA A 126 -2.40 -9.29 -4.26
C ALA A 126 -2.32 -7.76 -4.32
N MET A 127 -1.86 -7.12 -3.24
CA MET A 127 -1.67 -5.67 -3.18
C MET A 127 -0.63 -5.20 -4.20
N LEU A 128 0.51 -5.88 -4.32
CA LEU A 128 1.54 -5.58 -5.31
C LEU A 128 0.97 -5.61 -6.74
N VAL A 129 0.22 -6.66 -7.09
CA VAL A 129 -0.43 -6.77 -8.40
C VAL A 129 -1.40 -5.62 -8.64
N LEU A 130 -2.22 -5.25 -7.65
CA LEU A 130 -3.17 -4.15 -7.76
C LEU A 130 -2.47 -2.79 -7.91
N VAL A 131 -1.38 -2.55 -7.17
CA VAL A 131 -0.56 -1.33 -7.27
C VAL A 131 0.07 -1.23 -8.65
N LEU A 132 0.68 -2.30 -9.16
CA LEU A 132 1.25 -2.32 -10.52
C LEU A 132 0.19 -2.04 -11.58
N ARG A 133 -1.00 -2.64 -11.48
CA ARG A 133 -2.13 -2.35 -12.37
C ARG A 133 -2.60 -0.90 -12.25
N HIS A 134 -2.60 -0.33 -11.05
CA HIS A 134 -2.94 1.06 -10.81
C HIS A 134 -1.92 2.01 -11.48
N LEU A 135 -0.63 1.80 -11.25
CA LEU A 135 0.46 2.56 -11.86
C LEU A 135 0.45 2.46 -13.39
N ALA A 136 0.24 1.26 -13.95
CA ALA A 136 0.15 1.06 -15.40
C ALA A 136 -0.98 1.88 -16.03
N ARG A 137 -2.13 2.00 -15.34
CA ARG A 137 -3.25 2.86 -15.79
C ARG A 137 -2.91 4.35 -15.67
N GLN A 138 -2.16 4.73 -14.64
CA GLN A 138 -1.77 6.10 -14.35
C GLN A 138 -0.54 6.58 -15.15
N ARG A 139 0.19 5.67 -15.83
CA ARG A 139 1.47 5.94 -16.51
C ARG A 139 1.49 7.21 -17.37
N ARG A 140 0.44 7.43 -18.16
CA ARG A 140 0.33 8.59 -19.07
C ARG A 140 0.19 9.90 -18.29
N SER A 141 -0.56 9.88 -17.20
CA SER A 141 -0.72 11.03 -16.32
C SER A 141 0.59 11.35 -15.60
N ILE A 142 1.28 10.33 -15.08
CA ILE A 142 2.56 10.47 -14.39
C ILE A 142 3.61 11.08 -15.34
N MET A 143 3.80 10.47 -16.53
CA MET A 143 4.75 10.98 -17.54
C MET A 143 4.45 12.42 -17.95
N SER A 144 3.17 12.78 -18.08
CA SER A 144 2.77 14.15 -18.42
C SER A 144 3.03 15.16 -17.30
N ALA A 145 3.01 14.73 -16.04
CA ALA A 145 3.33 15.57 -14.89
C ALA A 145 4.83 15.76 -14.74
N VAL A 146 5.63 14.70 -14.95
CA VAL A 146 7.10 14.76 -14.94
C VAL A 146 7.61 15.71 -16.03
N ARG A 147 7.01 15.70 -17.22
CA ARG A 147 7.45 16.56 -18.34
C ARG A 147 7.13 18.05 -18.17
N LYS A 148 6.27 18.40 -17.20
CA LYS A 148 5.81 19.79 -16.96
C LYS A 148 6.51 20.47 -15.79
N ASN A 149 7.26 19.71 -15.00
CA ASN A 149 8.15 20.21 -13.97
C ASN A 149 9.59 20.16 -14.50
#